data_AF-A0A1Y4TXS3-F1
#
_entry.id   AF-A0A1Y4TXS3-F1
#
_cell.length_a   1.000
_cell.length_b   1.000
_cell.length_c   1.000
_cell.angle_alpha   90.00
_cell.angle_beta   90.00
_cell.angle_gamma   90.00
#
_symmetry.space_group_name_H-M   'P 1'
#
loop_
_entity.id
_entity.type
_entity.pdbx_description
1 polymer ?
#
loop_
_entity_poly.entity_id
_entity_poly.type
_entity_poly.pdbx_seq_one_letter_code
_entity_poly.pdbx_strand_id
1 'polypeptide(L)' 'MWDWTKPYWLKTGQKYRTQKTLKIITTAHKDVTDRLLQINPSLAAEARKILDVNKSERHIRGGLATREKYKGTHHMAL' A
#
# COMPACT_ATOMS: atom_id res chain seq x y z
N MET A 1 11.94 -35.24 17.20
CA MET A 1 10.56 -35.10 17.71
C MET A 1 9.92 -33.93 16.98
N TRP A 2 9.10 -34.24 15.98
CA TRP A 2 8.44 -33.27 15.10
C TRP A 2 7.15 -32.84 15.78
N ASP A 3 7.06 -31.59 16.23
CA ASP A 3 5.84 -31.03 16.82
C ASP A 3 4.84 -30.68 15.71
N TRP A 4 3.80 -31.49 15.59
CA TRP A 4 2.75 -31.40 14.55
C TRP A 4 1.70 -30.32 14.82
N THR A 5 1.85 -29.53 15.89
CA THR A 5 0.89 -28.44 16.18
C THR A 5 1.22 -27.12 15.49
N LYS A 6 2.40 -26.99 14.84
CA LYS A 6 2.78 -25.76 14.14
C LYS A 6 2.66 -25.92 12.63
N PRO A 7 1.73 -25.19 11.99
CA PRO A 7 1.55 -25.31 10.56
C PRO A 7 2.72 -24.70 9.76
N TYR A 8 3.03 -25.30 8.61
CA TYR A 8 4.20 -25.03 7.75
C TYR A 8 4.30 -23.59 7.21
N TRP A 9 3.27 -22.75 7.41
CA TRP A 9 3.25 -21.34 7.01
C TRP A 9 3.82 -20.36 8.05
N LEU A 10 4.29 -20.83 9.21
CA LEU A 10 4.90 -19.98 10.25
C LEU A 10 6.39 -19.63 10.02
N LYS A 11 6.97 -19.93 8.85
CA LYS A 11 8.42 -19.76 8.58
C LYS A 11 8.85 -18.56 7.72
N THR A 12 7.99 -17.62 7.34
CA THR A 12 8.45 -16.48 6.51
C THR A 12 7.99 -15.13 7.05
N GLY A 13 8.96 -14.25 7.32
CA GLY A 13 8.81 -12.89 7.84
C GLY A 13 8.12 -11.88 6.91
N GLN A 14 7.24 -12.31 6.01
CA GLN A 14 6.53 -11.44 5.08
C GLN A 14 5.26 -10.80 5.65
N LYS A 15 4.61 -11.40 6.68
CA LYS A 15 3.35 -10.85 7.23
C LYS A 15 3.49 -9.48 7.91
N TYR A 16 4.64 -9.21 8.51
CA TYR A 16 4.87 -7.95 9.23
C TYR A 16 5.00 -6.74 8.30
N ARG A 17 5.58 -6.93 7.10
CA ARG A 17 5.76 -5.83 6.15
C ARG A 17 4.40 -5.35 5.63
N THR A 18 3.54 -6.25 5.18
CA THR A 18 2.20 -5.89 4.68
C THR A 18 1.34 -5.23 5.76
N GLN A 19 1.36 -5.76 7.00
CA GLN A 19 0.60 -5.18 8.11
C GLN A 19 1.14 -3.80 8.55
N LYS A 20 2.46 -3.62 8.62
CA LYS A 20 3.10 -2.34 8.96
C LYS A 20 2.86 -1.29 7.89
N THR A 21 2.99 -1.64 6.62
CA THR A 21 2.75 -0.74 5.49
C THR A 21 1.29 -0.28 5.42
N LEU A 22 0.32 -1.18 5.59
CA LEU A 22 -1.10 -0.82 5.59
C LEU A 22 -1.46 0.09 6.78
N LYS A 23 -0.93 -0.19 7.98
CA LYS A 23 -1.16 0.64 9.17
C LYS A 23 -0.67 2.07 8.96
N ILE A 24 0.52 2.27 8.39
CA ILE A 24 1.07 3.61 8.13
C ILE A 24 0.25 4.36 7.09
N ILE A 25 -0.16 3.68 6.00
CA ILE A 25 -0.96 4.29 4.93
C ILE A 25 -2.33 4.74 5.45
N THR A 26 -3.01 3.92 6.27
CA THR A 26 -4.33 4.27 6.78
C THR A 26 -4.28 5.35 7.86
N THR A 27 -3.28 5.33 8.74
CA THR A 27 -3.10 6.40 9.74
C THR A 27 -2.72 7.72 9.09
N ALA A 28 -1.80 7.72 8.13
CA ALA A 28 -1.42 8.93 7.40
C ALA A 28 -2.59 9.49 6.59
N HIS A 29 -3.38 8.63 5.95
CA HIS A 29 -4.55 9.07 5.20
C HIS A 29 -5.58 9.74 6.12
N LYS A 30 -5.87 9.12 7.28
CA LYS A 30 -6.82 9.66 8.26
C LYS A 30 -6.35 10.99 8.87
N ASP A 31 -5.05 11.12 9.12
CA ASP A 31 -4.47 12.37 9.61
C ASP A 31 -4.63 13.50 8.58
N VAL A 32 -4.40 13.22 7.29
CA VAL A 32 -4.48 14.22 6.21
C VAL A 32 -5.93 14.58 5.83
N THR A 33 -6.87 13.63 5.85
CA THR A 33 -8.26 13.91 5.44
C THR A 33 -9.13 14.46 6.55
N ASP A 34 -8.92 14.01 7.79
CA ASP A 34 -9.84 14.29 8.89
C ASP A 34 -9.22 15.28 9.89
N ARG A 35 -8.05 14.95 10.45
CA ARG A 35 -7.43 15.76 11.52
C ARG A 35 -6.85 17.07 11.00
N LEU A 36 -6.23 17.06 9.82
CA LEU A 36 -5.64 18.26 9.22
C LEU A 36 -6.69 19.33 8.95
N LEU A 37 -7.90 18.93 8.56
CA LEU A 37 -9.02 19.86 8.35
C LEU A 37 -9.41 20.59 9.65
N GLN A 38 -9.34 19.90 10.80
CA GLN A 38 -9.66 20.49 12.11
C GLN A 38 -8.55 21.41 12.63
N ILE A 39 -7.29 21.13 12.30
CA ILE A 39 -6.13 21.89 12.79
C ILE A 39 -5.80 23.08 11.88
N ASN A 40 -5.79 22.86 10.57
CA ASN A 40 -5.45 23.87 9.57
C ASN A 40 -6.24 23.65 8.26
N PRO A 41 -7.41 24.30 8.13
CA PRO A 41 -8.26 24.17 6.94
C PRO A 41 -7.58 24.62 5.64
N SER A 42 -6.72 25.64 5.69
CA SER A 42 -6.01 26.15 4.50
C SER A 42 -5.06 25.10 3.94
N LEU A 43 -4.25 24.49 4.80
CA LEU A 43 -3.32 23.43 4.41
C LEU A 43 -4.07 22.16 3.96
N ALA A 44 -5.22 21.86 4.57
CA ALA A 44 -6.07 20.74 4.15
C ALA A 44 -6.61 20.93 2.72
N ALA A 45 -6.96 22.16 2.32
CA ALA A 45 -7.42 22.46 0.97
C ALA A 45 -6.30 22.28 -0.08
N GLU A 46 -5.05 22.59 0.27
CA GLU A 46 -3.89 22.33 -0.58
C GLU A 46 -3.59 20.83 -0.70
N ALA A 47 -3.60 20.12 0.42
CA ALA A 47 -3.41 18.67 0.45
C ALA A 47 -4.49 17.93 -0.36
N ARG A 48 -5.73 18.43 -0.37
CA ARG A 48 -6.83 17.87 -1.18
C ARG A 48 -6.49 17.86 -2.66
N LYS A 49 -5.93 18.94 -3.21
CA LYS A 49 -5.53 19.04 -4.63
C LYS A 49 -4.54 17.93 -4.99
N ILE A 50 -3.55 17.69 -4.12
CA ILE A 50 -2.54 16.64 -4.33
C ILE A 50 -3.17 15.24 -4.25
N LEU A 51 -4.10 15.01 -3.30
CA LEU A 51 -4.80 13.73 -3.17
C LEU A 51 -5.66 13.42 -4.41
N ASP A 52 -6.30 14.43 -4.99
CA ASP A 52 -7.14 14.25 -6.17
C ASP A 52 -6.33 13.86 -7.40
N VAL A 53 -5.16 14.50 -7.60
CA VAL A 53 -4.19 14.10 -8.64
C VAL A 53 -3.70 12.67 -8.41
N ASN A 54 -3.30 12.34 -7.18
CA ASN A 54 -2.84 10.98 -6.86
C ASN A 54 -3.90 9.90 -7.12
N LYS A 55 -5.18 10.25 -6.95
CA LYS A 55 -6.33 9.37 -7.20
C LYS A 55 -6.58 9.19 -8.69
N SER A 56 -6.50 10.25 -9.50
CA SER A 56 -6.67 10.15 -10.96
C SER A 56 -5.53 9.32 -11.59
N GLU A 57 -4.30 9.48 -11.11
CA GLU A 57 -3.13 8.75 -11.60
C GLU A 57 -3.05 7.28 -11.11
N ARG A 58 -3.87 6.89 -10.13
CA ARG A 58 -3.85 5.53 -9.57
C ARG A 58 -4.02 4.46 -10.65
N HIS A 59 -4.89 4.70 -11.63
CA HIS A 59 -5.15 3.73 -12.69
C HIS A 59 -3.97 3.58 -13.64
N ILE A 60 -3.25 4.68 -13.93
CA ILE A 60 -2.00 4.65 -14.70
C ILE A 60 -0.95 3.82 -13.97
N ARG A 61 -0.78 4.07 -12.67
CA ARG A 61 0.13 3.27 -11.82
C ARG A 61 -0.28 1.80 -11.76
N GLY A 62 -1.57 1.51 -11.68
CA GLY A 62 -2.11 0.14 -11.70
C GLY A 62 -1.87 -0.59 -13.03
N GLY A 63 -2.01 0.12 -14.15
CA GLY A 63 -1.70 -0.40 -15.49
C GLY A 63 -0.22 -0.73 -15.64
N LEU A 64 0.66 0.17 -15.19
CA LEU A 64 2.11 -0.06 -15.17
C LEU A 64 2.46 -1.27 -14.29
N ALA A 65 1.89 -1.37 -13.08
CA ALA A 65 2.15 -2.50 -12.18
C ALA A 65 1.74 -3.85 -12.81
N THR A 66 0.58 -3.89 -13.49
CA THR A 66 0.13 -5.08 -14.21
C THR A 66 1.09 -5.43 -15.36
N ARG A 67 1.46 -4.44 -16.17
CA ARG A 67 2.40 -4.63 -17.29
C ARG A 67 3.74 -5.19 -16.82
N GLU A 68 4.33 -4.61 -15.77
CA GLU A 68 5.62 -5.06 -15.25
C GLU A 68 5.53 -6.46 -14.60
N LYS A 69 4.40 -6.81 -13.95
CA LYS A 69 4.17 -8.17 -13.42
C LYS A 69 4.31 -9.24 -14.50
N TYR A 70 3.72 -9.01 -15.68
CA TYR A 70 3.69 -9.98 -16.78
C TYR A 70 4.93 -9.93 -17.70
N LYS A 71 5.61 -8.79 -17.80
CA LYS A 71 6.91 -8.69 -18.49
C LYS A 71 7.99 -9.55 -17.84
N GLY A 72 8.07 -9.56 -16.51
CA GLY A 72 9.09 -10.33 -15.77
C GLY A 72 8.78 -11.83 -15.65
N THR A 73 7.51 -12.24 -15.78
CA THR A 73 7.13 -13.67 -15.70
C THR A 73 7.40 -14.44 -16.99
N HIS A 74 7.37 -13.78 -18.15
CA HIS A 74 7.71 -14.42 -19.43
C HIS A 74 9.20 -14.79 -19.58
N HIS A 75 10.10 -14.14 -18.83
CA HIS A 75 11.54 -14.45 -18.83
C HIS A 75 11.92 -15.64 -17.94
N MET A 76 11.08 -16.01 -16.96
CA MET A 76 11.36 -17.09 -16.00
C MET A 76 10.71 -18.43 -16.39
N ALA A 77 10.14 -18.51 -17.59
CA ALA A 77 9.43 -19.68 -18.12
C ALA A 77 10.16 -20.38 -19.29
N LEU A 78 11.46 -20.09 -19.47
CA LEU A 78 12.39 -20.82 -20.34
C LEU A 78 13.60 -21.23 -19.51
#